data_AF-A0A941JIA0-F1
#
_entry.id   AF-A0A941JIA0-F1
#
_cell.length_a   1.000
_cell.length_b   1.000
_cell.length_c   1.000
_cell.angle_alpha   90.00
_cell.angle_beta   90.00
_cell.angle_gamma   90.00
#
_symmetry.space_group_name_H-M   'P 1'
#
loop_
_entity.id
_entity.type
_entity.pdbx_description
1 polymer ?
#
loop_
_entity_poly.entity_id
_entity_poly.type
_entity_poly.pdbx_seq_one_letter_code
_entity_poly.pdbx_strand_id
1 'polypeptide(L)'
;MRGASAPRAAERQRLIRLVHVAQRELKLDKETYRAALLTVTGGKKDSCSAMSAEELQLALDHFKRFGFKVRLKPRPGRPIDTEATSKKIRALWLLLRDLGAVNNASEEALAAYVKRITGVEALQWIDGAQAERTIETMKKWAMRILPERVRHLVDQVRDRQLEPAVLGKLQAKLNQAFTRNTFDPMLEAFEALQVALNLGSTKP
;
A
#
# COMPACT_ATOMS: atom_id res chain seq x y z
N MET A 1 8.49 -12.38 -36.47
CA MET A 1 8.90 -12.17 -35.07
C MET A 1 9.04 -10.68 -34.79
N ARG A 2 8.09 -10.03 -34.10
CA ARG A 2 8.20 -8.62 -33.64
C ARG A 2 7.41 -8.46 -32.35
N GLY A 3 8.09 -8.19 -31.24
CA GLY A 3 7.44 -8.02 -29.93
C GLY A 3 8.41 -7.58 -28.84
N ALA A 4 8.84 -6.31 -28.87
CA ALA A 4 9.56 -5.67 -27.75
C ALA A 4 9.57 -4.12 -27.77
N SER A 5 8.78 -3.45 -28.63
CA SER A 5 8.91 -1.99 -28.85
C SER A 5 8.12 -1.12 -27.84
N ALA A 6 6.98 -1.60 -27.33
CA ALA A 6 6.07 -0.84 -26.46
C ALA A 6 6.69 -0.33 -25.13
N PRO A 7 7.46 -1.14 -24.35
CA PRO A 7 8.03 -0.66 -23.09
C PRO A 7 9.11 0.43 -23.28
N ARG A 8 9.86 0.39 -24.40
CA ARG A 8 10.88 1.41 -24.71
C ARG A 8 10.26 2.76 -25.08
N ALA A 9 9.11 2.75 -25.76
CA ALA A 9 8.38 3.97 -26.10
C ALA A 9 7.77 4.65 -24.86
N ALA A 10 7.18 3.87 -23.95
CA ALA A 10 6.63 4.38 -22.69
C ALA A 10 7.72 4.99 -21.79
N GLU A 11 8.87 4.32 -21.68
CA GLU A 11 10.00 4.83 -20.90
C GLU A 11 10.59 6.10 -21.51
N ARG A 12 10.75 6.14 -22.84
CA ARG A 12 11.16 7.36 -23.54
C ARG A 12 10.22 8.53 -23.25
N GLN A 13 8.91 8.32 -23.32
CA GLN A 13 7.92 9.37 -23.03
C GLN A 13 7.98 9.83 -21.56
N ARG A 14 8.29 8.93 -20.63
CA ARG A 14 8.54 9.28 -19.23
C ARG A 14 9.81 10.14 -19.09
N LEU A 15 10.90 9.78 -19.74
CA LEU A 15 12.16 10.54 -19.70
C LEU A 15 12.03 11.94 -20.30
N ILE A 16 11.36 12.10 -21.45
CA ILE A 16 11.08 13.42 -22.04
C ILE A 16 10.33 14.32 -21.05
N ARG A 17 9.30 13.77 -20.38
CA ARG A 17 8.54 14.52 -19.36
C ARG A 17 9.43 14.96 -18.22
N LEU A 18 10.31 14.09 -17.73
CA LEU A 18 11.23 14.41 -16.63
C LEU A 18 12.25 15.48 -17.04
N VAL A 19 12.79 15.43 -18.26
CA VAL A 19 13.70 16.44 -18.79
C VAL A 19 13.04 17.82 -18.87
N HIS A 20 11.79 17.90 -19.36
CA HIS A 20 11.04 19.16 -19.36
C HIS A 20 10.65 19.64 -17.95
N VAL A 21 10.49 18.73 -16.98
CA VAL A 21 10.33 19.11 -15.57
C VAL A 21 11.64 19.69 -15.04
N ALA A 22 12.77 19.05 -15.31
CA ALA A 22 14.08 19.52 -14.90
C ALA A 22 14.39 20.92 -15.43
N GLN A 23 14.09 21.19 -16.71
CA GLN A 23 14.20 22.53 -17.30
C GLN A 23 13.43 23.59 -16.48
N ARG A 24 12.18 23.28 -16.12
CA ARG A 24 11.32 24.20 -15.35
C ARG A 24 11.79 24.40 -13.92
N GLU A 25 12.19 23.34 -13.22
CA GLU A 25 12.63 23.41 -11.82
C GLU A 25 13.98 24.12 -11.68
N LEU A 26 14.89 23.90 -12.64
CA LEU A 26 16.18 24.59 -12.70
C LEU A 26 16.09 26.00 -13.30
N LYS A 27 14.89 26.44 -13.72
CA LYS A 27 14.64 27.75 -14.34
C LYS A 27 15.56 28.04 -15.53
N LEU A 28 15.85 27.03 -16.35
CA LEU A 28 16.68 27.19 -17.55
C LEU A 28 15.88 27.89 -18.64
N ASP A 29 16.44 28.94 -19.22
CA ASP A 29 15.92 29.52 -20.46
C ASP A 29 16.12 28.54 -21.63
N LYS A 30 15.51 28.88 -22.77
CA LYS A 30 15.46 28.00 -23.95
C LYS A 30 16.84 27.77 -24.58
N GLU A 31 17.74 28.75 -24.52
CA GLU A 31 19.09 28.65 -25.10
C GLU A 31 19.98 27.81 -24.19
N THR A 32 19.97 28.09 -22.88
CA THR A 32 20.72 27.30 -21.89
C THR A 32 20.27 25.84 -21.88
N TYR A 33 18.96 25.60 -21.99
CA TYR A 33 18.41 24.25 -22.10
C TYR A 33 18.90 23.52 -23.36
N ARG A 34 18.88 24.17 -24.52
CA ARG A 34 19.38 23.58 -25.78
C ARG A 34 20.89 23.31 -25.73
N ALA A 35 21.66 24.22 -25.15
CA ALA A 35 23.10 24.06 -24.97
C ALA A 35 23.42 22.85 -24.06
N ALA A 36 22.64 22.64 -22.99
CA ALA A 36 22.78 21.47 -22.14
C ALA A 36 22.49 20.16 -22.91
N LEU A 37 21.44 20.13 -23.75
CA LEU A 37 21.11 18.98 -24.60
C LEU A 37 22.19 18.70 -25.66
N LEU A 38 22.75 19.74 -26.27
CA LEU A 38 23.86 19.61 -27.21
C LEU A 38 25.09 19.04 -26.50
N THR A 39 25.41 19.53 -25.29
CA THR A 39 26.56 19.06 -24.52
C THR A 39 26.48 17.57 -24.23
N VAL A 40 25.33 17.07 -23.78
CA VAL A 40 25.16 15.64 -23.45
C VAL A 40 25.04 14.73 -24.67
N THR A 41 24.74 15.27 -25.85
CA THR A 41 24.62 14.51 -27.11
C THR A 41 25.83 14.68 -28.04
N GLY A 42 26.90 15.31 -27.58
CA GLY A 42 28.11 15.56 -28.38
C GLY A 42 27.86 16.52 -29.55
N GLY A 43 27.00 17.52 -29.36
CA GLY A 43 26.73 18.60 -30.31
C GLY A 43 25.72 18.28 -31.41
N LYS A 44 25.06 17.12 -31.36
CA LYS A 44 24.21 16.63 -32.47
C LYS A 44 22.74 16.96 -32.32
N LYS A 45 22.23 17.10 -31.08
CA LYS A 45 20.79 17.19 -30.81
C LYS A 45 20.50 18.25 -29.75
N ASP A 46 19.60 19.16 -30.09
CA ASP A 46 19.12 20.23 -29.21
C ASP A 46 17.66 20.03 -28.78
N SER A 47 17.06 18.88 -29.14
CA SER A 47 15.66 18.57 -28.88
C SER A 47 15.47 17.15 -28.38
N CYS A 48 14.68 17.01 -27.31
CA CYS A 48 14.24 15.73 -26.76
C CYS A 48 13.49 14.85 -27.79
N SER A 49 12.83 15.45 -28.79
CA SER A 49 12.11 14.70 -29.81
C SER A 49 13.03 13.89 -30.73
N ALA A 50 14.29 14.33 -30.91
CA ALA A 50 15.30 13.65 -31.71
C ALA A 50 16.17 12.66 -30.89
N MET A 51 15.99 12.61 -29.57
CA MET A 51 16.83 11.83 -28.66
C MET A 51 16.28 10.42 -28.43
N SER A 52 17.21 9.47 -28.24
CA SER A 52 16.95 8.10 -27.78
C SER A 52 16.66 8.08 -26.27
N ALA A 53 16.18 6.95 -25.74
CA ALA A 53 15.99 6.80 -24.30
C ALA A 53 17.31 6.95 -23.51
N GLU A 54 18.42 6.44 -24.05
CA GLU A 54 19.75 6.53 -23.44
C GLU A 54 20.24 7.98 -23.38
N GLU A 55 20.10 8.73 -24.47
CA GLU A 55 20.46 10.15 -24.53
C GLU A 55 19.62 11.00 -23.58
N LEU A 56 18.33 10.69 -23.45
CA LEU A 56 17.45 11.38 -22.48
C LEU A 56 17.83 11.06 -21.03
N GLN A 57 18.30 9.84 -20.76
CA GLN A 57 18.83 9.45 -19.45
C GLN A 57 20.10 10.26 -19.11
N LEU A 58 21.02 10.40 -20.08
CA LEU A 58 22.21 11.24 -19.93
C LEU A 58 21.85 12.71 -19.66
N ALA A 59 20.88 13.27 -20.39
CA ALA A 59 20.38 14.62 -20.13
C ALA A 59 19.81 14.76 -18.72
N LEU A 60 19.02 13.78 -18.28
CA LEU A 60 18.44 13.77 -16.94
C LEU A 60 19.52 13.70 -15.85
N ASP A 61 20.56 12.89 -16.04
CA ASP A 61 21.67 12.76 -15.11
C ASP A 61 22.55 14.01 -15.07
N HIS A 62 22.71 14.69 -16.21
CA HIS A 62 23.32 16.01 -16.25
C HIS A 62 22.52 17.01 -15.40
N PHE A 63 21.20 17.11 -15.57
CA PHE A 63 20.38 18.00 -14.74
C PHE A 63 20.40 17.64 -13.26
N LYS A 64 20.50 16.35 -12.90
CA LYS A 64 20.66 15.94 -11.49
C LYS A 64 21.94 16.50 -10.86
N ARG A 65 23.04 16.56 -11.62
CA ARG A 65 24.29 17.19 -11.16
C ARG A 65 24.14 18.68 -10.91
N PHE A 66 23.25 19.34 -11.65
CA PHE A 66 22.86 20.74 -11.44
C PHE A 66 21.75 20.95 -10.39
N GLY A 67 21.45 19.92 -9.59
CA GLY A 67 20.54 20.03 -8.45
C GLY A 67 19.09 19.61 -8.73
N PHE A 68 18.78 19.10 -9.92
CA PHE A 68 17.47 18.51 -10.17
C PHE A 68 17.28 17.24 -9.34
N LYS A 69 16.14 17.14 -8.64
CA LYS A 69 15.77 15.95 -7.87
C LYS A 69 14.44 15.44 -8.38
N VAL A 70 14.40 14.18 -8.83
CA VAL A 70 13.15 13.53 -9.23
C VAL A 70 12.28 13.34 -8.00
N ARG A 71 11.36 14.27 -7.78
CA ARG A 71 10.33 14.15 -6.73
C ARG A 71 9.11 13.53 -7.36
N LEU A 72 8.75 12.33 -6.91
CA LEU A 72 7.41 11.81 -7.12
C LEU A 72 6.49 12.69 -6.29
N LYS A 73 5.68 13.54 -6.94
CA LYS A 73 4.63 14.26 -6.21
C LYS A 73 3.74 13.20 -5.53
N PRO A 74 3.55 13.25 -4.21
CA PRO A 74 2.44 12.53 -3.60
C PRO A 74 1.19 12.98 -4.35
N ARG A 75 0.43 12.05 -4.91
CA ARG A 75 -0.92 12.40 -5.36
C ARG A 75 -1.64 12.93 -4.11
N PRO A 76 -2.30 14.09 -4.16
CA PRO A 76 -3.12 14.52 -3.04
C PRO A 76 -4.09 13.38 -2.75
N GLY A 77 -4.00 12.81 -1.55
CA GLY A 77 -4.87 11.74 -1.12
C GLY A 77 -6.31 12.21 -1.25
N ARG A 78 -7.18 11.37 -1.82
CA ARG A 78 -8.61 11.66 -1.85
C ARG A 78 -9.08 11.80 -0.40
N PRO A 79 -9.99 12.75 -0.08
CA PRO A 79 -10.54 12.85 1.27
C PRO A 79 -11.01 11.49 1.78
N ILE A 80 -10.58 11.13 2.99
CA ILE A 80 -10.92 9.86 3.62
C ILE A 80 -12.34 9.99 4.16
N ASP A 81 -13.27 9.21 3.61
CA ASP A 81 -14.64 9.16 4.11
C ASP A 81 -14.68 8.64 5.56
N THR A 82 -15.39 9.33 6.44
CA THR A 82 -15.40 9.04 7.88
C THR A 82 -16.65 8.30 8.36
N GLU A 83 -17.51 7.86 7.44
CA GLU A 83 -18.68 7.03 7.75
C GLU A 83 -18.28 5.74 8.50
N ALA A 84 -19.16 5.26 9.37
CA ALA A 84 -18.93 4.06 10.18
C ALA A 84 -18.63 2.82 9.31
N THR A 85 -19.35 2.67 8.20
CA THR A 85 -19.17 1.59 7.22
C THR A 85 -17.76 1.62 6.62
N SER A 86 -17.33 2.78 6.15
CA SER A 86 -15.99 3.00 5.59
C SER A 86 -14.88 2.77 6.62
N LYS A 87 -15.08 3.19 7.88
CA LYS A 87 -14.15 2.89 8.98
C LYS A 87 -14.03 1.39 9.23
N LYS A 88 -15.15 0.65 9.23
CA LYS A 88 -15.14 -0.80 9.41
C LYS A 88 -14.39 -1.52 8.30
N ILE A 89 -14.61 -1.13 7.05
CA ILE A 89 -13.90 -1.71 5.90
C ILE A 89 -12.39 -1.44 6.00
N ARG A 90 -11.98 -0.23 6.40
CA ARG A 90 -10.56 0.08 6.64
C ARG A 90 -9.98 -0.74 7.79
N ALA A 91 -10.70 -0.87 8.90
CA ALA A 91 -10.23 -1.68 10.03
C ALA A 91 -9.97 -3.14 9.60
N LEU A 92 -10.87 -3.72 8.80
CA LEU A 92 -10.66 -5.07 8.23
C LEU A 92 -9.47 -5.12 7.27
N TRP A 93 -9.25 -4.08 6.46
CA TRP A 93 -8.08 -4.01 5.59
C TRP A 93 -6.77 -3.98 6.37
N LEU A 94 -6.72 -3.19 7.45
CA LEU A 94 -5.57 -3.13 8.33
C LEU A 94 -5.34 -4.46 9.05
N LEU A 95 -6.41 -5.10 9.54
CA LEU A 95 -6.36 -6.45 10.12
C LEU A 95 -5.74 -7.45 9.12
N LEU A 96 -6.17 -7.44 7.86
CA LEU A 96 -5.60 -8.32 6.83
C LEU A 96 -4.10 -8.07 6.62
N ARG A 97 -3.65 -6.82 6.71
CA ARG A 97 -2.21 -6.50 6.68
C ARG A 97 -1.48 -7.01 7.92
N ASP A 98 -2.06 -6.84 9.11
CA ASP A 98 -1.45 -7.30 10.37
C ASP A 98 -1.38 -8.84 10.44
N LEU A 99 -2.33 -9.53 9.81
CA LEU A 99 -2.30 -10.97 9.60
C LEU A 99 -1.32 -11.41 8.51
N GLY A 100 -0.73 -10.49 7.74
CA GLY A 100 0.17 -10.80 6.62
C GLY A 100 -0.55 -11.26 5.35
N ALA A 101 -1.88 -11.13 5.27
CA ALA A 101 -2.67 -11.47 4.09
C ALA A 101 -2.48 -10.46 2.95
N VAL A 102 -2.16 -9.21 3.31
CA VAL A 102 -1.98 -8.09 2.39
C VAL A 102 -0.67 -7.36 2.73
N ASN A 103 0.14 -7.07 1.71
CA ASN A 103 1.41 -6.37 1.89
C ASN A 103 1.30 -4.83 1.83
N ASN A 104 0.25 -4.30 1.20
CA ASN A 104 0.04 -2.87 1.01
C ASN A 104 -1.26 -2.41 1.68
N ALA A 105 -1.13 -1.68 2.79
CA ALA A 105 -2.25 -1.13 3.56
C ALA A 105 -2.77 0.22 3.05
N SER A 106 -2.30 0.74 1.92
CA SER A 106 -2.68 2.08 1.45
C SER A 106 -4.16 2.17 1.04
N GLU A 107 -4.74 3.37 1.14
CA GLU A 107 -6.12 3.65 0.71
C GLU A 107 -6.33 3.35 -0.78
N GLU A 108 -5.30 3.55 -1.61
CA GLU A 108 -5.38 3.21 -3.04
C GLU A 108 -5.48 1.70 -3.26
N ALA A 109 -4.74 0.90 -2.48
CA ALA A 109 -4.84 -0.55 -2.54
C ALA A 109 -6.21 -1.05 -2.06
N LEU A 110 -6.73 -0.42 -0.99
CA LEU A 110 -8.09 -0.68 -0.52
C LEU A 110 -9.13 -0.33 -1.59
N ALA A 111 -9.06 0.86 -2.18
CA ALA A 111 -9.99 1.28 -3.24
C ALA A 111 -9.94 0.35 -4.45
N ALA A 112 -8.76 -0.12 -4.84
CA ALA A 112 -8.61 -1.11 -5.92
C ALA A 112 -9.26 -2.47 -5.56
N TYR A 113 -9.14 -2.91 -4.31
CA TYR A 113 -9.82 -4.11 -3.83
C TYR A 113 -11.34 -3.94 -3.86
N VAL A 114 -11.85 -2.84 -3.31
CA VAL A 114 -13.29 -2.52 -3.28
C VAL A 114 -13.85 -2.49 -4.69
N LYS A 115 -13.19 -1.76 -5.60
CA LYS A 115 -13.57 -1.70 -7.02
C LYS A 115 -13.67 -3.08 -7.66
N ARG A 116 -12.77 -4.00 -7.33
CA ARG A 116 -12.83 -5.39 -7.86
C ARG A 116 -14.07 -6.15 -7.38
N ILE A 117 -14.58 -5.87 -6.18
CA ILE A 117 -15.73 -6.56 -5.57
C ILE A 117 -17.07 -5.87 -5.91
N THR A 118 -17.06 -4.56 -6.09
CA THR A 118 -18.29 -3.75 -6.22
C THR A 118 -18.43 -3.05 -7.56
N GLY A 119 -17.34 -2.89 -8.32
CA GLY A 119 -17.29 -2.07 -9.54
C GLY A 119 -17.14 -0.57 -9.26
N VAL A 120 -17.17 -0.13 -7.99
CA VAL A 120 -17.18 1.28 -7.60
C VAL A 120 -15.76 1.80 -7.35
N GLU A 121 -15.43 2.98 -7.89
CA GLU A 121 -14.08 3.56 -7.84
C GLU A 121 -13.65 4.08 -6.46
N ALA A 122 -14.60 4.33 -5.56
CA ALA A 122 -14.31 4.97 -4.28
C ALA A 122 -15.18 4.38 -3.18
N LEU A 123 -14.56 4.18 -2.01
CA LEU A 123 -15.22 3.65 -0.82
C LEU A 123 -16.44 4.50 -0.41
N GLN A 124 -16.33 5.82 -0.52
CA GLN A 124 -17.39 6.79 -0.21
C GLN A 124 -18.64 6.71 -1.11
N TRP A 125 -18.61 5.86 -2.14
CA TRP A 125 -19.70 5.71 -3.11
C TRP A 125 -20.35 4.33 -3.07
N ILE A 126 -19.92 3.47 -2.14
CA ILE A 126 -20.51 2.15 -2.02
C ILE A 126 -21.88 2.24 -1.34
N ASP A 127 -22.82 1.42 -1.79
CA ASP A 127 -24.10 1.21 -1.09
C ASP A 127 -23.95 0.16 0.03
N GLY A 128 -25.01 -0.02 0.83
CA GLY A 128 -25.01 -0.97 1.95
C GLY A 128 -24.76 -2.42 1.53
N ALA A 129 -25.38 -2.89 0.43
CA ALA A 129 -25.22 -4.26 -0.05
C ALA A 129 -23.80 -4.52 -0.59
N GLN A 130 -23.21 -3.52 -1.24
CA GLN A 130 -21.82 -3.52 -1.68
C GLN A 130 -20.84 -3.53 -0.51
N ALA A 131 -21.13 -2.74 0.53
CA ALA A 131 -20.35 -2.72 1.76
C ALA A 131 -20.38 -4.07 2.47
N GLU A 132 -21.57 -4.65 2.67
CA GLU A 132 -21.73 -5.98 3.28
C GLU A 132 -20.97 -7.05 2.50
N ARG A 133 -21.12 -7.10 1.18
CA ARG A 133 -20.37 -8.03 0.33
C ARG A 133 -18.86 -7.85 0.48
N THR A 134 -18.39 -6.61 0.51
CA THR A 134 -16.96 -6.30 0.72
C THR A 134 -16.48 -6.80 2.07
N ILE A 135 -17.21 -6.49 3.15
CA ILE A 135 -16.91 -6.95 4.51
C ILE A 135 -16.85 -8.47 4.58
N GLU A 136 -17.84 -9.17 4.04
CA GLU A 136 -17.90 -10.63 4.08
C GLU A 136 -16.76 -11.29 3.30
N THR A 137 -16.35 -10.71 2.17
CA THR A 137 -15.16 -11.22 1.45
C THR A 137 -13.88 -11.06 2.27
N MET A 138 -13.72 -9.93 2.99
CA MET A 138 -12.56 -9.69 3.85
C MET A 138 -12.56 -10.60 5.08
N LYS A 139 -13.72 -10.80 5.72
CA LYS A 139 -13.87 -11.75 6.83
C LYS A 139 -13.50 -13.17 6.42
N LYS A 140 -13.98 -13.63 5.26
CA LYS A 140 -13.62 -14.95 4.70
C LYS A 140 -12.14 -15.07 4.39
N TRP A 141 -11.51 -14.00 3.92
CA TRP A 141 -10.06 -13.99 3.69
C TRP A 141 -9.29 -14.10 5.02
N ALA A 142 -9.66 -13.29 6.02
CA ALA A 142 -9.04 -13.34 7.34
C ALA A 142 -9.16 -14.73 7.97
N MET A 143 -10.31 -15.39 7.85
CA MET A 143 -10.55 -16.74 8.40
C MET A 143 -9.65 -17.85 7.81
N ARG A 144 -8.95 -17.60 6.69
CA ARG A 144 -7.94 -18.54 6.16
C ARG A 144 -6.65 -18.55 6.99
N ILE A 145 -6.41 -17.51 7.79
CA ILE A 145 -5.16 -17.25 8.50
C ILE A 145 -5.39 -17.13 10.01
N LEU A 146 -6.48 -16.47 10.39
CA LEU A 146 -6.79 -16.09 11.77
C LEU A 146 -6.80 -17.28 12.75
N PRO A 147 -7.42 -18.44 12.43
CA PRO A 147 -7.40 -19.58 13.35
C PRO A 147 -5.99 -20.09 13.67
N GLU A 148 -5.12 -20.14 12.67
CA GLU A 148 -3.73 -20.59 12.86
C GLU A 148 -2.92 -19.57 13.65
N ARG A 149 -3.12 -18.28 13.34
CA ARG A 149 -2.51 -17.20 14.11
C ARG A 149 -2.92 -17.24 15.59
N VAL A 150 -4.20 -17.52 15.88
CA VAL A 150 -4.70 -17.68 17.26
C VAL A 150 -3.99 -18.84 17.95
N ARG A 151 -3.86 -20.02 17.32
CA ARG A 151 -3.14 -21.17 17.90
C ARG A 151 -1.70 -20.80 18.28
N HIS A 152 -0.97 -20.19 17.36
CA HIS A 152 0.41 -19.75 17.60
C HIS A 152 0.54 -18.72 18.74
N LEU A 153 -0.47 -17.85 18.92
CA LEU A 153 -0.49 -16.90 20.04
C LEU A 153 -0.84 -17.59 21.37
N VAL A 154 -1.68 -18.63 21.37
CA VAL A 154 -1.97 -19.43 22.57
C VAL A 154 -0.69 -20.06 23.11
N ASP A 155 0.15 -20.63 22.23
CA ASP A 155 1.41 -21.24 22.63
C ASP A 155 2.35 -20.22 23.28
N GLN A 156 2.48 -19.02 22.70
CA GLN A 156 3.28 -17.94 23.28
C GLN A 156 2.74 -17.43 24.62
N VAL A 157 1.42 -17.42 24.81
CA VAL A 157 0.80 -17.01 26.06
C VAL A 157 0.96 -18.07 27.15
N ARG A 158 0.94 -19.37 26.80
CA ARG A 158 1.13 -20.47 27.75
C ARG A 158 2.47 -20.38 28.48
N ASP A 159 3.50 -19.90 27.79
CA ASP A 159 4.83 -19.73 28.38
C ASP A 159 4.92 -18.53 29.35
N ARG A 160 3.84 -17.74 29.48
CA ARG A 160 3.77 -16.61 30.42
C ARG A 160 3.00 -16.97 31.67
N GLN A 161 3.54 -16.58 32.82
CA GLN A 161 2.77 -16.60 34.07
C GLN A 161 1.73 -15.48 34.03
N LEU A 162 0.47 -15.85 33.78
CA LEU A 162 -0.67 -14.94 33.81
C LEU A 162 -1.52 -15.16 35.05
N GLU A 163 -2.17 -14.10 35.52
CA GLU A 163 -3.13 -14.16 36.62
C GLU A 163 -4.29 -15.14 36.33
N PRO A 164 -4.74 -15.96 37.31
CA PRO A 164 -5.79 -16.95 37.10
C PRO A 164 -7.10 -16.38 36.54
N ALA A 165 -7.47 -15.16 36.96
CA ALA A 165 -8.67 -14.48 36.47
C ALA A 165 -8.58 -14.12 34.98
N VAL A 166 -7.39 -13.77 34.49
CA VAL A 166 -7.14 -13.47 33.07
C VAL A 166 -7.19 -14.77 32.26
N LEU A 167 -6.58 -15.84 32.77
CA LEU A 167 -6.62 -17.16 32.14
C LEU A 167 -8.05 -17.69 31.96
N GLY A 168 -8.90 -17.59 32.99
CA GLY A 168 -10.30 -18.03 32.90
C GLY A 168 -11.09 -17.30 31.81
N LYS A 169 -10.94 -15.97 31.70
CA LYS A 169 -11.58 -15.16 30.65
C LYS A 169 -11.04 -15.51 29.26
N LEU A 170 -9.72 -15.69 29.14
CA LEU A 170 -9.07 -16.07 27.89
C LEU A 170 -9.54 -17.45 27.42
N GLN A 171 -9.58 -18.43 28.32
CA GLN A 171 -10.05 -19.78 28.03
C GLN A 171 -11.49 -19.79 27.52
N ALA A 172 -12.38 -19.00 28.12
CA ALA A 172 -13.78 -18.88 27.67
C ALA A 172 -13.88 -18.35 26.23
N LYS A 173 -13.11 -17.30 25.90
CA LYS A 173 -13.04 -16.75 24.53
C LYS A 173 -12.48 -17.75 23.54
N LEU A 174 -11.40 -18.47 23.89
CA LEU A 174 -10.81 -19.49 23.03
C LEU A 174 -11.79 -20.64 22.76
N ASN A 175 -12.47 -21.13 23.80
CA ASN A 175 -13.48 -22.17 23.65
C ASN A 175 -14.61 -21.72 22.72
N GLN A 176 -15.10 -20.49 22.88
CA GLN A 176 -16.12 -19.92 22.00
C GLN A 176 -15.61 -19.80 20.56
N ALA A 177 -14.37 -19.32 20.36
CA ALA A 177 -13.76 -19.13 19.06
C ALA A 177 -13.63 -20.45 18.28
N PHE A 178 -13.06 -21.49 18.90
CA PHE A 178 -12.88 -22.79 18.23
C PHE A 178 -14.18 -23.58 18.08
N THR A 179 -15.16 -23.38 18.96
CA THR A 179 -16.49 -24.03 18.84
C THR A 179 -17.31 -23.42 17.71
N ARG A 180 -17.38 -22.08 17.63
CA ARG A 180 -18.15 -21.39 16.59
C ARG A 180 -17.44 -21.40 15.25
N ASN A 181 -16.12 -21.28 15.26
CA ASN A 181 -15.26 -21.20 14.08
C ASN A 181 -15.74 -20.15 13.06
N THR A 182 -16.18 -19.00 13.57
CA THR A 182 -16.59 -17.83 12.77
C THR A 182 -15.69 -16.63 13.07
N PHE A 183 -15.79 -15.62 12.20
CA PHE A 183 -14.89 -14.47 12.23
C PHE A 183 -14.92 -13.71 13.57
N ASP A 184 -16.10 -13.31 14.07
CA ASP A 184 -16.15 -12.42 15.24
C ASP A 184 -15.60 -13.07 16.52
N PRO A 185 -15.97 -14.32 16.89
CA PRO A 185 -15.34 -15.03 18.01
C PRO A 185 -13.83 -15.24 17.84
N MET A 186 -13.36 -15.55 16.61
CA MET A 186 -11.93 -15.70 16.34
C MET A 186 -11.17 -14.38 16.48
N LEU A 187 -11.75 -13.27 16.03
CA LEU A 187 -11.17 -11.94 16.17
C LEU A 187 -11.09 -11.56 17.65
N GLU A 188 -12.14 -11.78 18.44
CA GLU A 188 -12.13 -11.51 19.87
C GLU A 188 -11.06 -12.32 20.62
N ALA A 189 -10.88 -13.59 20.27
CA ALA A 189 -9.84 -14.42 20.87
C ALA A 189 -8.44 -13.92 20.46
N PHE A 190 -8.25 -13.56 19.19
CA PHE A 190 -7.00 -12.98 18.70
C PHE A 190 -6.63 -11.69 19.43
N GLU A 191 -7.56 -10.75 19.56
CA GLU A 191 -7.35 -9.48 20.27
C GLU A 191 -7.05 -9.71 21.76
N ALA A 192 -7.79 -10.61 22.42
CA ALA A 192 -7.55 -10.95 23.82
C ALA A 192 -6.14 -11.54 24.05
N LEU A 193 -5.66 -12.39 23.15
CA LEU A 193 -4.30 -12.93 23.19
C LEU A 193 -3.24 -11.84 22.99
N GLN A 194 -3.44 -10.93 22.02
CA GLN A 194 -2.53 -9.80 21.81
C GLN A 194 -2.44 -8.92 23.05
N VAL A 195 -3.57 -8.63 23.70
CA VAL A 195 -3.61 -7.87 24.97
C VAL A 195 -2.83 -8.61 26.06
N ALA A 196 -3.05 -9.92 26.23
CA ALA A 196 -2.33 -10.72 27.21
C ALA A 196 -0.80 -10.73 26.97
N LEU A 197 -0.37 -10.74 25.71
CA LEU A 197 1.04 -10.62 25.34
C LEU A 197 1.61 -9.20 25.53
N ASN A 198 0.80 -8.16 25.42
CA ASN A 198 1.28 -6.79 25.62
C ASN A 198 1.34 -6.40 27.10
N LEU A 199 0.44 -6.92 27.94
CA LEU A 199 0.44 -6.67 29.40
C LEU A 199 1.71 -7.18 30.11
N GLY A 200 2.42 -8.15 29.54
CA GLY A 200 3.72 -8.61 30.04
C GLY A 200 4.93 -7.80 29.57
N SER A 201 4.75 -6.87 28.62
CA SER A 201 5.84 -6.04 28.06
C SER A 201 6.00 -4.69 28.77
N THR A 202 5.10 -4.35 29.69
CA THR A 202 5.27 -3.20 30.60
C THR A 202 5.91 -3.67 31.90
N LYS A 203 7.24 -3.69 31.93
CA LYS A 203 8.01 -3.60 33.18
C LYS A 203 8.89 -2.35 33.08
N PRO A 204 8.97 -1.51 34.14
CA PRO A 204 9.64 -0.21 34.13
C PRO A 204 11.12 -0.27 33.76
#